data_AF-A0A409XDM9-F1
#
_entry.id   AF-A0A409XDM9-F1
#
_cell.length_a   1.000
_cell.length_b   1.000
_cell.length_c   1.000
_cell.angle_alpha   90.00
_cell.angle_beta   90.00
_cell.angle_gamma   90.00
#
_symmetry.space_group_name_H-M   'P 1'
#
loop_
_entity.id
_entity.type
_entity.pdbx_description
1 polymer ?
#
loop_
_entity_poly.entity_id
_entity_poly.type
_entity_poly.pdbx_seq_one_letter_code
_entity_poly.pdbx_strand_id
1 'polypeptide(L)'
;MATLQKKTVVVVGGSSGIGFAVALASLQSLASVVIIASSNKSRIEDAVARLKAHKLPGQIREQMLDAKDSEAIKAFASELGPVDHIVWTSGDVPKGMGIGLPYSNVQSVEEGQGIFTIRFWGPFVLAKHAKFHSGGSFTLTSGVAGQRPPPGGVLASSTTTALAGLTRGLAVDLAPVRVNAICAGLIDTELVEKMFGDQKDSMVKAFNEKVLLKRAGEPSECAEAYLFVMKCGYITGQNIYVEGGHLLRAPVAAYLLGMGPMPPPTPQERAVTITNHILDGGQLREEEEESSSEDENIDPQLRTQPQLQVQNQVVAPLAPSRSIPLFACDVISDLAEARNVTVRVPLNNKVSRDIEFPADIPRQDSFFLLIYSESWPSL
;
A
#
# COMPACT_ATOMS: atom_id res chain seq x y z
N MET A 1 2.38 13.76 -30.67
CA MET A 1 2.27 13.55 -29.20
C MET A 1 2.19 14.91 -28.53
N ALA A 2 1.48 15.04 -27.40
CA ALA A 2 1.49 16.27 -26.62
C ALA A 2 2.93 16.60 -26.16
N THR A 3 3.33 17.87 -26.24
CA THR A 3 4.64 18.38 -25.81
C THR A 3 4.45 19.33 -24.62
N LEU A 4 5.55 19.77 -24.00
CA LEU A 4 5.56 20.80 -22.97
C LEU A 4 5.83 22.19 -23.58
N GLN A 5 5.55 22.37 -24.87
CA GLN A 5 5.76 23.67 -25.52
C GLN A 5 4.96 24.77 -24.82
N LYS A 6 5.60 25.93 -24.61
CA LYS A 6 5.05 27.09 -23.89
C LYS A 6 4.83 26.84 -22.39
N LYS A 7 5.33 25.73 -21.84
CA LYS A 7 5.18 25.41 -20.42
C LYS A 7 6.38 25.85 -19.58
N THR A 8 6.09 26.27 -18.35
CA THR A 8 7.06 26.50 -17.29
C THR A 8 7.06 25.31 -16.34
N VAL A 9 8.21 24.64 -16.20
CA VAL A 9 8.40 23.49 -15.32
C VAL A 9 9.36 23.87 -14.20
N VAL A 10 8.94 23.69 -12.96
CA VAL A 10 9.75 23.89 -11.75
C VAL A 10 10.15 22.53 -11.19
N VAL A 11 11.45 22.32 -10.97
CA VAL A 11 11.99 21.07 -10.41
C VAL A 11 12.73 21.37 -9.10
N VAL A 12 12.07 21.11 -7.98
CA VAL A 12 12.66 21.21 -6.64
C VAL A 12 13.44 19.94 -6.37
N GLY A 13 14.77 20.06 -6.25
CA GLY A 13 15.71 18.94 -6.27
C GLY A 13 16.29 18.65 -7.66
N GLY A 14 16.30 19.65 -8.56
CA GLY A 14 16.67 19.50 -9.98
C GLY A 14 18.17 19.45 -10.31
N SER A 15 19.07 19.49 -9.32
CA SER A 15 20.52 19.59 -9.56
C SER A 15 21.22 18.24 -9.81
N SER A 16 20.61 17.11 -9.44
CA SER A 16 21.20 15.77 -9.63
C SER A 16 20.12 14.68 -9.78
N GLY A 17 20.55 13.45 -10.06
CA GLY A 17 19.70 12.26 -10.12
C GLY A 17 18.41 12.42 -10.93
N ILE A 18 17.28 11.97 -10.34
CA ILE A 18 15.95 12.00 -10.97
C ILE A 18 15.54 13.44 -11.33
N GLY A 19 15.79 14.42 -10.46
CA GLY A 19 15.39 15.81 -10.71
C GLY A 19 16.12 16.41 -11.91
N PHE A 20 17.43 16.15 -12.04
CA PHE A 20 18.19 16.56 -13.22
C PHE A 20 17.64 15.91 -14.49
N ALA A 21 17.34 14.60 -14.45
CA ALA A 21 16.77 13.89 -15.59
C ALA A 21 15.39 14.45 -16.00
N VAL A 22 14.53 14.81 -15.03
CA VAL A 22 13.24 15.47 -15.29
C VAL A 22 13.44 16.85 -15.92
N ALA A 23 14.40 17.64 -15.44
CA ALA A 23 14.72 18.94 -16.02
C ALA A 23 15.18 18.81 -17.49
N LEU A 24 16.08 17.86 -17.77
CA LEU A 24 16.55 17.56 -19.11
C LEU A 24 15.42 17.07 -20.03
N ALA A 25 14.63 16.10 -19.58
CA ALA A 25 13.51 15.56 -20.34
C ALA A 25 12.42 16.62 -20.60
N SER A 26 12.25 17.59 -19.69
CA SER A 26 11.35 18.73 -19.90
C SER A 26 11.82 19.63 -21.05
N LEU A 27 13.12 19.95 -21.11
CA LEU A 27 13.71 20.70 -22.22
C LEU A 27 13.61 19.92 -23.53
N GLN A 28 13.90 18.61 -23.51
CA GLN A 28 13.73 17.73 -24.68
C GLN A 28 12.27 17.69 -25.15
N SER A 29 11.32 17.79 -24.22
CA SER A 29 9.90 17.92 -24.50
C SER A 29 9.45 19.37 -24.82
N LEU A 30 10.38 20.27 -25.13
CA LEU A 30 10.17 21.65 -25.58
C LEU A 30 9.62 22.62 -24.52
N ALA A 31 9.81 22.35 -23.23
CA ALA A 31 9.49 23.30 -22.16
C ALA A 31 10.13 24.67 -22.43
N SER A 32 9.35 25.75 -22.32
CA SER A 32 9.85 27.09 -22.60
C SER A 32 10.70 27.64 -21.47
N VAL A 33 10.40 27.26 -20.23
CA VAL A 33 11.20 27.60 -19.06
C VAL A 33 11.31 26.36 -18.17
N VAL A 34 12.53 26.03 -17.76
CA VAL A 34 12.80 25.03 -16.72
C VAL A 34 13.54 25.73 -15.59
N ILE A 35 12.92 25.72 -14.40
CA ILE A 35 13.48 26.29 -13.18
C ILE A 35 13.98 25.13 -12.31
N ILE A 36 15.28 25.06 -12.04
CA ILE A 36 15.84 24.10 -11.10
C ILE A 36 16.08 24.76 -9.75
N ALA A 37 15.64 24.12 -8.67
CA ALA A 37 15.82 24.61 -7.30
C ALA A 37 16.57 23.60 -6.43
N SER A 38 17.55 24.06 -5.65
CA SER A 38 18.38 23.23 -4.77
C SER A 38 19.04 24.08 -3.67
N SER A 39 19.46 23.45 -2.57
CA SER A 39 20.11 24.16 -1.45
C SER A 39 21.61 24.38 -1.66
N ASN A 40 22.20 23.83 -2.72
CA ASN A 40 23.63 23.91 -3.01
C ASN A 40 23.87 24.65 -4.32
N LYS A 41 24.49 25.84 -4.22
CA LYS A 41 24.78 26.74 -5.35
C LYS A 41 25.71 26.10 -6.39
N SER A 42 26.81 25.48 -5.96
CA SER A 42 27.76 24.85 -6.89
C SER A 42 27.12 23.70 -7.69
N ARG A 43 26.27 22.89 -7.05
CA ARG A 43 25.52 21.84 -7.77
C ARG A 43 24.51 22.39 -8.76
N ILE A 44 23.90 23.54 -8.47
CA ILE A 44 23.00 24.22 -9.41
C ILE A 44 23.79 24.70 -10.63
N GLU A 45 24.90 25.40 -10.42
CA GLU A 45 25.74 25.94 -11.51
C GLU A 45 26.22 24.81 -12.44
N ASP A 46 26.69 23.69 -11.86
CA ASP A 46 27.08 22.50 -12.61
C ASP A 46 25.89 21.89 -13.40
N ALA A 47 24.73 21.73 -12.76
CA ALA A 47 23.54 21.23 -13.43
C ALA A 47 23.10 22.13 -14.59
N VAL A 48 23.11 23.45 -14.41
CA VAL A 48 22.81 24.41 -15.48
C VAL A 48 23.80 24.29 -16.63
N ALA A 49 25.10 24.16 -16.33
CA ALA A 49 26.12 23.98 -17.36
C ALA A 49 25.88 22.68 -18.16
N ARG A 50 25.61 21.56 -17.48
CA ARG A 50 25.28 20.28 -18.11
C ARG A 50 24.02 20.37 -18.97
N LEU A 51 22.94 20.98 -18.48
CA LEU A 51 21.71 21.19 -19.25
C LEU A 51 21.95 22.05 -20.51
N LYS A 52 22.72 23.14 -20.39
CA LYS A 52 23.07 24.02 -21.52
C LYS A 52 23.92 23.30 -22.57
N ALA A 53 24.78 22.37 -22.17
CA ALA A 53 25.63 21.60 -23.09
C ALA A 53 24.82 20.76 -24.10
N HIS A 54 23.58 20.39 -23.77
CA HIS A 54 22.67 19.69 -24.70
C HIS A 54 22.12 20.58 -25.83
N LYS A 55 22.30 21.91 -25.75
CA LYS A 55 21.86 22.88 -26.79
C LYS A 55 20.37 22.78 -27.15
N LEU A 56 19.54 22.49 -26.15
CA LEU A 56 18.09 22.39 -26.29
C LEU A 56 17.44 23.79 -26.25
N PRO A 57 16.29 23.99 -26.93
CA PRO A 57 15.53 25.22 -26.80
C PRO A 57 14.90 25.34 -25.40
N GLY A 58 14.66 26.57 -24.95
CA GLY A 58 14.07 26.87 -23.65
C GLY A 58 15.03 27.60 -22.72
N GLN A 59 14.47 28.37 -21.79
CA GLN A 59 15.25 29.08 -20.78
C GLN A 59 15.47 28.17 -19.58
N ILE A 60 16.72 28.09 -19.11
CA ILE A 60 17.05 27.45 -17.84
C ILE A 60 17.22 28.55 -16.79
N ARG A 61 16.46 28.46 -15.70
CA ARG A 61 16.58 29.35 -14.54
C ARG A 61 17.00 28.54 -13.33
N GLU A 62 17.72 29.20 -12.44
CA GLU A 62 18.22 28.62 -11.21
C GLU A 62 17.60 29.32 -10.00
N GLN A 63 17.35 28.55 -8.95
CA GLN A 63 16.91 29.08 -7.66
C GLN A 63 17.62 28.38 -6.51
N MET A 64 18.09 29.16 -5.55
CA MET A 64 18.47 28.64 -4.23
C MET A 64 17.23 28.36 -3.40
N LEU A 65 17.10 27.13 -2.89
CA LEU A 65 16.01 26.73 -2.00
C LEU A 65 16.47 25.65 -1.03
N ASP A 66 16.44 25.94 0.26
CA ASP A 66 16.52 24.90 1.28
C ASP A 66 15.15 24.29 1.53
N ALA A 67 15.00 23.02 1.15
CA ALA A 67 13.76 22.27 1.32
C ALA A 67 13.46 21.88 2.78
N LYS A 68 14.35 22.21 3.73
CA LYS A 68 14.10 22.10 5.17
C LYS A 68 13.50 23.36 5.79
N ASP A 69 13.61 24.50 5.12
CA ASP A 69 13.15 25.79 5.62
C ASP A 69 11.76 26.11 5.03
N SER A 70 10.73 26.03 5.86
CA SER A 70 9.35 26.29 5.45
C SER A 70 9.10 27.73 5.01
N GLU A 71 9.78 28.71 5.62
CA GLU A 71 9.62 30.11 5.22
C GLU A 71 10.33 30.37 3.89
N ALA A 72 11.49 29.74 3.65
CA ALA A 72 12.14 29.79 2.35
C ALA A 72 11.27 29.15 1.24
N ILE A 73 10.62 28.02 1.52
CA ILE A 73 9.68 27.38 0.58
C ILE A 73 8.49 28.30 0.26
N LYS A 74 7.92 28.93 1.28
CA LYS A 74 6.81 29.87 1.12
C LYS A 74 7.20 31.13 0.34
N ALA A 75 8.38 31.70 0.61
CA ALA A 75 8.90 32.83 -0.14
C ALA A 75 9.12 32.46 -1.61
N PHE A 76 9.79 31.33 -1.85
CA PHE A 76 10.00 30.78 -3.20
C PHE A 76 8.68 30.58 -3.95
N ALA A 77 7.69 29.96 -3.32
CA ALA A 77 6.37 29.73 -3.91
C ALA A 77 5.66 31.04 -4.29
N SER A 78 5.83 32.07 -3.47
CA SER A 78 5.23 33.39 -3.68
C SER A 78 5.90 34.15 -4.84
N GLU A 79 7.21 34.02 -4.98
CA GLU A 79 8.03 34.67 -6.01
C GLU A 79 7.92 34.00 -7.39
N LEU A 80 7.69 32.68 -7.44
CA LEU A 80 7.56 31.93 -8.70
C LEU A 80 6.46 32.49 -9.63
N GLY A 81 5.39 33.05 -9.04
CA GLY A 81 4.15 33.32 -9.76
C GLY A 81 3.46 32.04 -10.25
N PRO A 82 2.45 32.15 -11.13
CA PRO A 82 1.79 30.98 -11.72
C PRO A 82 2.74 30.20 -12.63
N VAL A 83 2.78 28.87 -12.47
CA VAL A 83 3.57 27.94 -13.30
C VAL A 83 2.72 26.78 -13.83
N ASP A 84 3.17 26.05 -14.85
CA ASP A 84 2.40 24.93 -15.39
C ASP A 84 2.63 23.64 -14.59
N HIS A 85 3.88 23.30 -14.32
CA HIS A 85 4.20 22.04 -13.65
C HIS A 85 5.23 22.27 -12.54
N ILE A 86 4.96 21.69 -11.37
CA ILE A 86 5.92 21.60 -10.28
C ILE A 86 6.24 20.12 -10.06
N VAL A 87 7.52 19.83 -9.90
CA VAL A 87 8.03 18.50 -9.56
C VAL A 87 8.85 18.62 -8.28
N TRP A 88 8.53 17.78 -7.30
CA TRP A 88 9.26 17.68 -6.04
C TRP A 88 10.07 16.38 -6.00
N THR A 89 11.36 16.48 -6.29
CA THR A 89 12.34 15.38 -6.15
C THR A 89 13.26 15.53 -4.96
N SER A 90 13.21 16.67 -4.26
CA SER A 90 13.98 16.89 -3.05
C SER A 90 13.71 15.83 -2.01
N GLY A 91 14.80 15.29 -1.47
CA GLY A 91 14.78 14.33 -0.39
C GLY A 91 16.18 14.18 0.18
N ASP A 92 16.25 13.77 1.43
CA ASP A 92 17.47 13.40 2.12
C ASP A 92 17.35 12.00 2.72
N VAL A 93 18.47 11.54 3.26
CA VAL A 93 18.55 10.39 4.15
C VAL A 93 19.12 10.94 5.46
N PRO A 94 18.27 11.31 6.43
CA PRO A 94 18.76 11.80 7.72
C PRO A 94 19.71 10.78 8.36
N LYS A 95 20.76 11.27 9.03
CA LYS A 95 21.69 10.40 9.79
C LYS A 95 20.88 9.58 10.79
N GLY A 96 21.17 8.29 10.90
CA GLY A 96 20.42 7.40 11.80
C GLY A 96 19.11 6.84 11.22
N MET A 97 18.70 7.26 10.01
CA MET A 97 17.38 6.91 9.44
C MET A 97 17.42 6.32 8.03
N GLY A 98 18.58 5.79 7.63
CA GLY A 98 18.73 5.00 6.42
C GLY A 98 18.05 3.64 6.49
N ILE A 99 17.82 3.04 5.32
CA ILE A 99 17.37 1.65 5.21
C ILE A 99 18.38 0.73 5.90
N GLY A 100 17.91 -0.18 6.75
CA GLY A 100 18.76 -1.10 7.52
C GLY A 100 19.08 -0.65 8.94
N LEU A 101 18.59 0.51 9.38
CA LEU A 101 18.73 0.96 10.76
C LEU A 101 17.48 0.59 11.59
N PRO A 102 17.60 -0.25 12.63
CA PRO A 102 16.48 -0.60 13.49
C PRO A 102 15.82 0.65 14.08
N TYR A 103 14.50 0.62 14.22
CA TYR A 103 13.75 1.75 14.81
C TYR A 103 14.19 2.06 16.25
N SER A 104 14.77 1.08 16.95
CA SER A 104 15.36 1.24 18.28
C SER A 104 16.53 2.23 18.32
N ASN A 105 17.09 2.61 17.16
CA ASN A 105 18.19 3.56 17.09
C ASN A 105 17.73 5.02 17.06
N VAL A 106 16.43 5.27 16.88
CA VAL A 106 15.85 6.61 16.92
C VAL A 106 15.84 7.10 18.37
N GLN A 107 16.57 8.17 18.66
CA GLN A 107 16.82 8.67 20.01
C GLN A 107 15.74 9.63 20.52
N SER A 108 15.00 10.28 19.61
CA SER A 108 13.93 11.21 19.99
C SER A 108 12.81 11.30 18.94
N VAL A 109 11.68 11.87 19.34
CA VAL A 109 10.54 12.12 18.45
C VAL A 109 10.93 13.10 17.34
N GLU A 110 11.72 14.13 17.66
CA GLU A 110 12.19 15.15 16.74
C GLU A 110 13.09 14.55 15.66
N GLU A 111 13.96 13.61 16.05
CA GLU A 111 14.74 12.82 15.10
C GLU A 111 13.78 12.11 14.12
N GLY A 112 12.79 11.37 14.65
CA GLY A 112 11.81 10.63 13.86
C GLY A 112 10.97 11.51 12.92
N GLN A 113 10.60 12.71 13.37
CA GLN A 113 9.90 13.70 12.57
C GLN A 113 10.77 14.23 11.41
N GLY A 114 12.10 14.27 11.58
CA GLY A 114 13.04 14.77 10.60
C GLY A 114 12.94 14.11 9.22
N ILE A 115 12.56 12.83 9.15
CA ILE A 115 12.38 12.12 7.87
C ILE A 115 11.17 12.61 7.07
N PHE A 116 10.20 13.26 7.72
CA PHE A 116 9.01 13.84 7.08
C PHE A 116 9.26 15.26 6.60
N THR A 117 10.26 15.98 7.15
CA THR A 117 10.48 17.40 6.88
C THR A 117 10.57 17.71 5.39
N ILE A 118 11.55 17.12 4.68
CA ILE A 118 11.71 17.40 3.25
C ILE A 118 10.65 16.67 2.42
N ARG A 119 10.37 15.41 2.73
CA ARG A 119 9.59 14.53 1.84
C ARG A 119 8.08 14.71 1.96
N PHE A 120 7.58 15.21 3.08
CA PHE A 120 6.15 15.39 3.34
C PHE A 120 5.82 16.87 3.57
N TRP A 121 6.46 17.51 4.56
CA TRP A 121 6.13 18.89 4.92
C TRP A 121 6.58 19.90 3.87
N GLY A 122 7.75 19.67 3.25
CA GLY A 122 8.24 20.48 2.14
C GLY A 122 7.23 20.64 0.99
N PRO A 123 6.80 19.54 0.34
CA PRO A 123 5.82 19.63 -0.75
C PRO A 123 4.45 20.11 -0.26
N PHE A 124 4.05 19.80 0.99
CA PHE A 124 2.82 20.34 1.57
C PHE A 124 2.84 21.88 1.66
N VAL A 125 3.91 22.45 2.20
CA VAL A 125 4.07 23.91 2.28
C VAL A 125 4.14 24.54 0.89
N LEU A 126 4.87 23.92 -0.05
CA LEU A 126 4.94 24.40 -1.42
C LEU A 126 3.55 24.42 -2.07
N ALA A 127 2.79 23.32 -1.97
CA ALA A 127 1.43 23.22 -2.52
C ALA A 127 0.50 24.30 -1.98
N LYS A 128 0.60 24.63 -0.69
CA LYS A 128 -0.21 25.66 -0.04
C LYS A 128 0.00 27.06 -0.61
N HIS A 129 1.20 27.36 -1.10
CA HIS A 129 1.59 28.71 -1.51
C HIS A 129 1.83 28.87 -3.02
N ALA A 130 2.05 27.77 -3.75
CA ALA A 130 2.27 27.78 -5.18
C ALA A 130 1.00 28.17 -5.94
N LYS A 131 1.20 28.86 -7.06
CA LYS A 131 0.14 29.20 -8.01
C LYS A 131 0.35 28.39 -9.29
N PHE A 132 -0.73 27.87 -9.85
CA PHE A 132 -0.70 27.08 -11.07
C PHE A 132 -1.48 27.75 -12.19
N HIS A 133 -1.00 27.61 -13.42
CA HIS A 133 -1.80 27.85 -14.61
C HIS A 133 -2.89 26.79 -14.76
N SER A 134 -3.93 27.11 -15.53
CA SER A 134 -4.98 26.14 -15.88
C SER A 134 -4.38 24.91 -16.56
N GLY A 135 -4.82 23.73 -16.14
CA GLY A 135 -4.28 22.44 -16.59
C GLY A 135 -2.93 22.06 -15.97
N GLY A 136 -2.46 22.82 -14.97
CA GLY A 136 -1.19 22.55 -14.31
C GLY A 136 -1.18 21.28 -13.47
N SER A 137 0.02 20.90 -13.01
CA SER A 137 0.18 19.72 -12.14
C SER A 137 1.29 19.84 -11.12
N PHE A 138 1.11 19.18 -9.99
CA PHE A 138 2.14 18.95 -8.98
C PHE A 138 2.50 17.45 -8.92
N THR A 139 3.76 17.10 -9.11
CA THR A 139 4.20 15.69 -9.07
C THR A 139 5.23 15.47 -7.97
N LEU A 140 4.97 14.51 -7.09
CA LEU A 140 5.83 14.18 -5.96
C LEU A 140 6.72 12.97 -6.28
N THR A 141 7.93 12.91 -5.71
CA THR A 141 8.72 11.68 -5.64
C THR A 141 8.39 10.91 -4.37
N SER A 142 7.94 9.68 -4.53
CA SER A 142 7.76 8.70 -3.47
C SER A 142 8.62 7.46 -3.76
N GLY A 143 8.45 6.39 -2.99
CA GLY A 143 9.20 5.14 -3.14
C GLY A 143 8.31 3.90 -3.08
N VAL A 144 8.94 2.73 -3.18
CA VAL A 144 8.27 1.43 -3.01
C VAL A 144 8.23 0.93 -1.57
N ALA A 145 8.98 1.56 -0.66
CA ALA A 145 9.14 1.11 0.73
C ALA A 145 7.82 1.03 1.50
N GLY A 146 6.86 1.92 1.23
CA GLY A 146 5.53 1.89 1.86
C GLY A 146 4.68 0.68 1.46
N GLN A 147 4.96 0.06 0.31
CA GLN A 147 4.29 -1.17 -0.14
C GLN A 147 5.04 -2.43 0.29
N ARG A 148 6.38 -2.37 0.27
CA ARG A 148 7.24 -3.47 0.70
C ARG A 148 8.36 -2.93 1.60
N PRO A 149 8.13 -2.80 2.91
CA PRO A 149 9.10 -2.22 3.83
C PRO A 149 10.35 -3.10 3.93
N PRO A 150 11.57 -2.54 3.80
CA PRO A 150 12.78 -3.26 4.13
C PRO A 150 12.98 -3.35 5.67
N PRO A 151 13.73 -4.34 6.18
CA PRO A 151 14.17 -4.35 7.57
C PRO A 151 14.86 -3.03 7.94
N GLY A 152 14.56 -2.49 9.13
CA GLY A 152 15.04 -1.16 9.54
C GLY A 152 14.49 0.01 8.72
N GLY A 153 13.40 -0.21 7.97
CA GLY A 153 12.82 0.79 7.07
C GLY A 153 11.56 1.48 7.60
N VAL A 154 11.22 1.36 8.88
CA VAL A 154 9.88 1.76 9.38
C VAL A 154 9.55 3.21 9.06
N LEU A 155 10.45 4.15 9.38
CA LEU A 155 10.20 5.58 9.15
C LEU A 155 10.16 5.91 7.65
N ALA A 156 11.10 5.37 6.87
CA ALA A 156 11.12 5.57 5.41
C ALA A 156 9.86 5.02 4.72
N SER A 157 9.37 3.88 5.19
CA SER A 157 8.14 3.23 4.69
C SER A 157 6.91 4.03 5.10
N SER A 158 6.85 4.51 6.35
CA SER A 158 5.78 5.39 6.84
C SER A 158 5.71 6.70 6.06
N THR A 159 6.83 7.36 5.79
CA THR A 159 6.87 8.59 4.97
C THR A 159 6.39 8.32 3.55
N THR A 160 6.76 7.18 2.97
CA THR A 160 6.31 6.75 1.62
C THR A 160 4.80 6.52 1.58
N THR A 161 4.23 5.90 2.61
CA THR A 161 2.78 5.68 2.73
C THR A 161 2.03 6.99 3.01
N ALA A 162 2.59 7.87 3.83
CA ALA A 162 2.02 9.20 4.08
C ALA A 162 1.96 10.05 2.81
N LEU A 163 2.99 9.96 1.95
CA LEU A 163 3.01 10.60 0.64
C LEU A 163 1.87 10.13 -0.26
N ALA A 164 1.46 8.86 -0.21
CA ALA A 164 0.29 8.38 -0.96
C ALA A 164 -1.01 9.05 -0.49
N GLY A 165 -1.13 9.32 0.82
CA GLY A 165 -2.23 10.10 1.38
C GLY A 165 -2.18 11.56 0.96
N LEU A 166 -1.00 12.19 1.06
CA LEU A 166 -0.77 13.58 0.67
C LEU A 166 -1.12 13.82 -0.81
N THR A 167 -0.67 12.94 -1.71
CA THR A 167 -0.98 12.99 -3.14
C THR A 167 -2.50 13.03 -3.39
N ARG A 168 -3.25 12.15 -2.73
CA ARG A 168 -4.72 12.09 -2.91
C ARG A 168 -5.42 13.29 -2.30
N GLY A 169 -5.01 13.73 -1.11
CA GLY A 169 -5.57 14.92 -0.46
C GLY A 169 -5.35 16.17 -1.31
N LEU A 170 -4.11 16.43 -1.71
CA LEU A 170 -3.78 17.57 -2.57
C LEU A 170 -4.45 17.50 -3.94
N ALA A 171 -4.67 16.30 -4.51
CA ALA A 171 -5.41 16.16 -5.76
C ALA A 171 -6.87 16.63 -5.65
N VAL A 172 -7.49 16.45 -4.49
CA VAL A 172 -8.85 16.95 -4.20
C VAL A 172 -8.81 18.45 -3.94
N ASP A 173 -7.93 18.90 -3.05
CA ASP A 173 -7.89 20.29 -2.59
C ASP A 173 -7.42 21.27 -3.67
N LEU A 174 -6.56 20.84 -4.59
CA LEU A 174 -6.00 21.69 -5.63
C LEU A 174 -6.76 21.60 -6.97
N ALA A 175 -7.81 20.78 -7.08
CA ALA A 175 -8.56 20.64 -8.32
C ALA A 175 -9.01 22.02 -8.86
N PRO A 176 -8.81 22.33 -10.15
CA PRO A 176 -8.49 21.43 -11.26
C PRO A 176 -6.99 21.14 -11.48
N VAL A 177 -6.09 21.62 -10.62
CA VAL A 177 -4.67 21.24 -10.66
C VAL A 177 -4.55 19.76 -10.31
N ARG A 178 -3.75 19.03 -11.09
CA ARG A 178 -3.59 17.59 -10.91
C ARG A 178 -2.43 17.29 -10.00
N VAL A 179 -2.56 16.29 -9.14
CA VAL A 179 -1.48 15.88 -8.23
C VAL A 179 -1.24 14.39 -8.35
N ASN A 180 0.01 13.98 -8.59
CA ASN A 180 0.38 12.56 -8.68
C ASN A 180 1.71 12.33 -7.96
N ALA A 181 2.05 11.06 -7.70
CA ALA A 181 3.36 10.68 -7.20
C ALA A 181 3.99 9.60 -8.09
N ILE A 182 5.31 9.71 -8.27
CA ILE A 182 6.12 8.67 -8.90
C ILE A 182 6.80 7.87 -7.77
N CYS A 183 6.43 6.61 -7.63
CA CYS A 183 6.96 5.65 -6.65
C CYS A 183 8.15 4.90 -7.25
N ALA A 184 9.34 5.43 -7.02
CA ALA A 184 10.57 4.87 -7.57
C ALA A 184 11.06 3.64 -6.79
N GLY A 185 11.62 2.66 -7.51
CA GLY A 185 12.45 1.61 -6.94
C GLY A 185 13.87 2.10 -6.63
N LEU A 186 14.87 1.22 -6.73
CA LEU A 186 16.26 1.65 -6.73
C LEU A 186 16.59 2.26 -8.09
N ILE A 187 16.89 3.56 -8.09
CA ILE A 187 17.32 4.31 -9.27
C ILE A 187 18.78 4.70 -9.06
N ASP A 188 19.63 4.44 -10.06
CA ASP A 188 21.06 4.74 -9.98
C ASP A 188 21.26 6.26 -9.96
N THR A 189 21.55 6.79 -8.77
CA THR A 189 21.70 8.22 -8.49
C THR A 189 22.78 8.42 -7.46
N GLU A 190 23.27 9.65 -7.32
CA GLU A 190 24.24 10.03 -6.29
C GLU A 190 23.69 9.85 -4.87
N LEU A 191 22.36 9.70 -4.71
CA LEU A 191 21.74 9.37 -3.44
C LEU A 191 22.05 7.94 -2.99
N VAL A 192 22.22 7.00 -3.92
CA VAL A 192 22.52 5.59 -3.62
C VAL A 192 23.87 5.47 -2.91
N GLU A 193 24.86 6.23 -3.35
CA GLU A 193 26.17 6.31 -2.70
C GLU A 193 26.07 6.84 -1.26
N LYS A 194 25.27 7.89 -1.03
CA LYS A 194 25.02 8.40 0.33
C LYS A 194 24.26 7.43 1.21
N MET A 195 23.41 6.59 0.63
CA MET A 195 22.58 5.63 1.34
C MET A 195 23.39 4.41 1.81
N PHE A 196 24.27 3.88 0.95
CA PHE A 196 24.96 2.62 1.20
C PHE A 196 26.47 2.75 1.45
N GLY A 197 27.08 3.90 1.15
CA GLY A 197 28.52 4.11 1.30
C GLY A 197 29.34 3.00 0.64
N ASP A 198 30.30 2.45 1.37
CA ASP A 198 31.18 1.36 0.91
C ASP A 198 30.42 0.07 0.55
N GLN A 199 29.18 -0.10 1.03
CA GLN A 199 28.33 -1.25 0.71
C GLN A 199 27.51 -1.05 -0.57
N LYS A 200 27.70 0.06 -1.30
CA LYS A 200 26.92 0.38 -2.51
C LYS A 200 26.88 -0.79 -3.48
N ASP A 201 28.03 -1.30 -3.90
CA ASP A 201 28.07 -2.30 -4.98
C ASP A 201 27.42 -3.63 -4.55
N SER A 202 27.63 -4.06 -3.32
CA SER A 202 27.02 -5.29 -2.80
C SER A 202 25.51 -5.13 -2.62
N MET A 203 25.04 -4.00 -2.11
CA MET A 203 23.62 -3.71 -1.92
C MET A 203 22.88 -3.53 -3.24
N VAL A 204 23.48 -2.82 -4.20
CA VAL A 204 22.94 -2.66 -5.56
C VAL A 204 22.87 -4.02 -6.25
N LYS A 205 23.92 -4.85 -6.17
CA LYS A 205 23.92 -6.20 -6.73
C LYS A 205 22.82 -7.07 -6.11
N ALA A 206 22.72 -7.10 -4.78
CA ALA A 206 21.70 -7.86 -4.06
C ALA A 206 20.28 -7.36 -4.36
N PHE A 207 20.10 -6.07 -4.63
CA PHE A 207 18.84 -5.52 -5.08
C PHE A 207 18.52 -5.99 -6.51
N ASN A 208 19.46 -5.85 -7.44
CA ASN A 208 19.31 -6.21 -8.85
C ASN A 208 18.94 -7.68 -9.02
N GLU A 209 19.57 -8.59 -8.27
CA GLU A 209 19.22 -10.02 -8.29
C GLU A 209 17.75 -10.29 -7.97
N LYS A 210 17.14 -9.45 -7.14
CA LYS A 210 15.76 -9.61 -6.65
C LYS A 210 14.71 -8.87 -7.47
N VAL A 211 15.10 -7.90 -8.30
CA VAL A 211 14.20 -7.18 -9.21
C VAL A 211 13.95 -8.01 -10.47
N LEU A 212 12.77 -7.90 -11.08
CA LEU A 212 12.42 -8.71 -12.26
C LEU A 212 13.26 -8.32 -13.47
N LEU A 213 13.53 -7.02 -13.66
CA LEU A 213 14.37 -6.51 -14.74
C LEU A 213 15.88 -6.67 -14.50
N LYS A 214 16.31 -7.25 -13.37
CA LYS A 214 17.70 -7.59 -13.06
C LYS A 214 18.71 -6.43 -13.05
N ARG A 215 18.23 -5.20 -12.90
CA ARG A 215 19.05 -3.99 -12.79
C ARG A 215 18.33 -2.90 -12.00
N ALA A 216 19.09 -1.88 -11.60
CA ALA A 216 18.56 -0.61 -11.14
C ALA A 216 17.94 0.16 -12.32
N GLY A 217 16.99 1.03 -12.01
CA GLY A 217 16.44 1.95 -13.01
C GLY A 217 17.38 3.12 -13.26
N GLU A 218 17.34 3.67 -14.46
CA GLU A 218 18.05 4.91 -14.78
C GLU A 218 17.21 6.13 -14.41
N PRO A 219 17.82 7.27 -14.02
CA PRO A 219 17.09 8.50 -13.76
C PRO A 219 16.21 8.97 -14.93
N SER A 220 16.65 8.74 -16.17
CA SER A 220 15.91 9.07 -17.39
C SER A 220 14.64 8.24 -17.56
N GLU A 221 14.65 6.95 -17.19
CA GLU A 221 13.46 6.09 -17.22
C GLU A 221 12.42 6.57 -16.20
N CYS A 222 12.87 7.01 -15.03
CA CYS A 222 12.00 7.63 -14.04
C CYS A 222 11.42 8.96 -14.54
N ALA A 223 12.24 9.78 -15.21
CA ALA A 223 11.81 11.06 -15.77
C ALA A 223 10.65 10.91 -16.76
N GLU A 224 10.63 9.86 -17.61
CA GLU A 224 9.53 9.61 -18.54
C GLU A 224 8.17 9.49 -17.84
N ALA A 225 8.13 8.91 -16.63
CA ALA A 225 6.88 8.81 -15.86
C ALA A 225 6.39 10.19 -15.38
N TYR A 226 7.31 11.09 -14.99
CA TYR A 226 6.96 12.49 -14.68
C TYR A 226 6.41 13.20 -15.91
N LEU A 227 7.07 13.06 -17.06
CA LEU A 227 6.64 13.68 -18.31
C LEU A 227 5.27 13.15 -18.74
N PHE A 228 5.02 11.85 -18.58
CA PHE A 228 3.71 11.24 -18.83
C PHE A 228 2.61 11.89 -17.98
N VAL A 229 2.78 12.01 -16.66
CA VAL A 229 1.75 12.63 -15.82
C VAL A 229 1.63 14.13 -16.00
N MET A 230 2.70 14.83 -16.38
CA MET A 230 2.60 16.25 -16.74
C MET A 230 1.75 16.43 -18.00
N LYS A 231 1.91 15.55 -19.01
CA LYS A 231 1.21 15.63 -20.30
C LYS A 231 -0.20 15.04 -20.29
N CYS A 232 -0.48 14.05 -19.45
CA CYS A 232 -1.78 13.39 -19.39
C CYS A 232 -2.78 14.22 -18.56
N GLY A 233 -3.67 14.95 -19.22
CA GLY A 233 -4.65 15.82 -18.56
C GLY A 233 -5.74 15.11 -17.73
N TYR A 234 -5.81 13.78 -17.79
CA TYR A 234 -6.86 12.98 -17.14
C TYR A 234 -6.34 12.06 -16.03
N ILE A 235 -5.13 12.32 -15.52
CA ILE A 235 -4.55 11.58 -14.38
C ILE A 235 -4.31 12.51 -13.19
N THR A 236 -4.91 12.18 -12.05
CA THR A 236 -4.73 12.84 -10.76
C THR A 236 -4.99 11.85 -9.61
N GLY A 237 -4.39 12.11 -8.44
CA GLY A 237 -4.47 11.29 -7.24
C GLY A 237 -3.72 9.95 -7.32
N GLN A 238 -2.89 9.71 -8.34
CA GLN A 238 -2.29 8.40 -8.59
C GLN A 238 -0.86 8.27 -8.02
N ASN A 239 -0.53 7.05 -7.60
CA ASN A 239 0.83 6.61 -7.31
C ASN A 239 1.29 5.71 -8.46
N ILE A 240 2.29 6.15 -9.22
CA ILE A 240 2.79 5.46 -10.41
C ILE A 240 4.13 4.82 -10.11
N TYR A 241 4.21 3.50 -10.25
CA TYR A 241 5.37 2.71 -9.86
C TYR A 241 6.38 2.59 -11.00
N VAL A 242 7.63 2.97 -10.74
CA VAL A 242 8.77 2.85 -11.66
C VAL A 242 9.87 2.10 -10.93
N GLU A 243 9.77 0.77 -10.91
CA GLU A 243 10.49 -0.05 -9.93
C GLU A 243 10.98 -1.41 -10.45
N GLY A 244 10.83 -1.66 -11.75
CA GLY A 244 11.38 -2.84 -12.42
C GLY A 244 10.82 -4.18 -11.96
N GLY A 245 9.62 -4.21 -11.35
CA GLY A 245 8.99 -5.39 -10.80
C GLY A 245 9.51 -5.80 -9.42
N HIS A 246 10.25 -4.95 -8.71
CA HIS A 246 10.64 -5.14 -7.31
C HIS A 246 9.48 -5.58 -6.39
N LEU A 247 8.29 -5.00 -6.55
CA LEU A 247 7.09 -5.33 -5.76
C LEU A 247 6.53 -6.71 -6.09
N LEU A 248 6.73 -7.17 -7.33
CA LEU A 248 6.22 -8.45 -7.84
C LEU A 248 7.18 -9.63 -7.62
N ARG A 249 8.31 -9.42 -6.93
CA ARG A 249 9.21 -10.52 -6.60
C ARG A 249 8.51 -11.53 -5.67
N ALA A 250 8.14 -12.68 -6.22
CA ALA A 250 7.85 -13.86 -5.43
C ALA A 250 9.18 -14.35 -4.82
N PRO A 251 9.20 -14.85 -3.58
CA PRO A 251 10.35 -15.63 -3.15
C PRO A 251 10.39 -16.85 -4.09
N VAL A 252 11.44 -16.96 -4.91
CA VAL A 252 11.60 -18.13 -5.79
C VAL A 252 11.62 -19.42 -4.95
N ALA A 253 12.14 -19.34 -3.73
CA ALA A 253 12.02 -20.40 -2.72
C ALA A 253 10.57 -20.72 -2.35
N ALA A 254 9.68 -19.74 -2.24
CA ALA A 254 8.26 -19.97 -1.96
C ALA A 254 7.57 -20.71 -3.11
N TYR A 255 7.87 -20.38 -4.37
CA TYR A 255 7.27 -21.08 -5.49
C TYR A 255 7.87 -22.49 -5.69
N LEU A 256 9.18 -22.64 -5.49
CA LEU A 256 9.88 -23.93 -5.59
C LEU A 256 9.64 -24.86 -4.38
N LEU A 257 9.28 -24.32 -3.21
CA LEU A 257 8.91 -25.08 -2.00
C LEU A 257 7.38 -25.18 -1.81
N GLY A 258 6.56 -24.75 -2.78
CA GLY A 258 5.10 -24.81 -2.68
C GLY A 258 4.47 -23.83 -1.67
N MET A 259 5.24 -22.90 -1.10
CA MET A 259 4.82 -21.83 -0.20
C MET A 259 4.40 -20.56 -0.95
N GLY A 260 3.53 -20.66 -1.97
CA GLY A 260 2.86 -19.51 -2.58
C GLY A 260 2.12 -18.65 -1.53
N PRO A 261 1.43 -17.54 -1.90
CA PRO A 261 0.59 -16.82 -0.94
C PRO A 261 -0.23 -17.87 -0.18
N MET A 262 -0.14 -17.84 1.16
CA MET A 262 -0.79 -18.83 2.02
C MET A 262 -2.14 -19.15 1.38
N PRO A 263 -2.44 -20.41 1.03
CA PRO A 263 -3.82 -20.75 0.69
C PRO A 263 -4.66 -20.16 1.82
N PRO A 264 -5.83 -19.55 1.51
CA PRO A 264 -6.74 -19.09 2.56
C PRO A 264 -6.78 -20.21 3.60
N PRO A 265 -6.57 -19.89 4.90
CA PRO A 265 -6.26 -20.89 5.91
C PRO A 265 -7.14 -22.09 5.64
N THR A 266 -6.52 -23.24 5.34
CA THR A 266 -7.26 -24.49 5.13
C THR A 266 -8.31 -24.50 6.21
N PRO A 267 -9.62 -24.58 5.90
CA PRO A 267 -10.65 -24.50 6.91
C PRO A 267 -10.18 -25.40 8.03
N GLN A 268 -9.82 -24.84 9.19
CA GLN A 268 -9.63 -25.68 10.34
C GLN A 268 -10.99 -26.37 10.42
N GLU A 269 -11.02 -27.68 10.18
CA GLU A 269 -12.18 -28.50 10.41
C GLU A 269 -12.49 -28.36 11.90
N ARG A 270 -13.18 -27.28 12.24
CA ARG A 270 -13.86 -27.15 13.51
C ARG A 270 -15.08 -28.01 13.30
N ALA A 271 -14.97 -29.26 13.77
CA ALA A 271 -16.10 -30.16 13.84
C ALA A 271 -17.24 -29.42 14.53
N VAL A 272 -18.30 -29.10 13.77
CA VAL A 272 -19.57 -28.70 14.34
C VAL A 272 -20.27 -30.01 14.65
N THR A 273 -20.24 -30.42 15.92
CA THR A 273 -21.02 -31.57 16.37
C THR A 273 -22.49 -31.17 16.40
N ILE A 274 -23.26 -31.64 15.43
CA ILE A 274 -24.73 -31.58 15.47
C ILE A 274 -25.19 -32.84 16.20
N THR A 275 -25.57 -32.71 17.47
CA THR A 275 -26.16 -33.81 18.22
C THR A 275 -27.67 -33.80 17.98
N ASN A 276 -28.18 -34.77 17.22
CA ASN A 276 -29.63 -35.02 17.16
C ASN A 276 -30.05 -35.68 18.48
N HIS A 277 -30.72 -34.93 19.36
CA HIS A 277 -31.46 -35.54 20.46
C HIS A 277 -32.86 -35.92 19.98
N ILE A 278 -33.14 -37.21 19.84
CA ILE A 278 -34.52 -37.70 19.75
C ILE A 278 -35.10 -37.67 21.17
N LEU A 279 -35.94 -36.68 21.44
CA LEU A 279 -36.71 -36.62 22.68
C LEU A 279 -37.83 -37.66 22.63
N ASP A 280 -37.60 -38.85 23.18
CA ASP A 280 -38.68 -39.74 23.58
C ASP A 280 -38.94 -39.55 25.08
N GLY A 281 -40.03 -38.88 25.43
CA GLY A 281 -40.49 -38.77 26.82
C GLY A 281 -39.61 -37.94 27.75
N GLY A 282 -39.39 -36.66 27.42
CA GLY A 282 -39.06 -35.55 28.31
C GLY A 282 -38.31 -35.82 29.63
N GLN A 283 -36.97 -35.79 29.59
CA GLN A 283 -36.11 -35.17 30.61
C GLN A 283 -34.67 -35.09 30.08
N LEU A 284 -34.06 -33.89 30.08
CA LEU A 284 -32.64 -33.70 29.78
C LEU A 284 -31.82 -34.01 31.03
N ARG A 285 -30.90 -34.97 30.95
CA ARG A 285 -29.82 -35.16 31.93
C ARG A 285 -28.52 -34.63 31.31
N GLU A 286 -27.85 -33.73 32.03
CA GLU A 286 -26.46 -33.34 31.76
C GLU A 286 -25.56 -34.46 32.32
N GLU A 287 -24.84 -35.16 31.46
CA GLU A 287 -23.70 -35.99 31.88
C GLU A 287 -22.42 -35.31 31.37
N GLU A 288 -21.61 -34.83 32.32
CA GLU A 288 -20.20 -34.50 32.11
C GLU A 288 -19.41 -35.82 32.03
N GLU A 289 -18.95 -36.21 30.84
CA GLU A 289 -17.92 -37.25 30.70
C GLU A 289 -16.63 -36.63 30.15
N GLU A 290 -15.66 -36.47 31.04
CA GLU A 290 -14.24 -36.55 30.70
C GLU A 290 -13.96 -37.98 30.19
N SER A 291 -13.49 -38.13 28.95
CA SER A 291 -12.94 -39.42 28.50
C SER A 291 -11.52 -39.25 27.95
N SER A 292 -10.62 -39.94 28.64
CA SER A 292 -9.25 -40.22 28.26
C SER A 292 -9.14 -41.71 27.93
N SER A 293 -8.36 -42.00 26.87
CA SER A 293 -7.79 -43.29 26.44
C SER A 293 -8.71 -44.50 26.19
N GLU A 294 -8.58 -45.01 24.95
CA GLU A 294 -8.57 -46.43 24.54
C GLU A 294 -9.49 -47.39 25.29
N ASP A 295 -10.62 -47.77 24.67
CA ASP A 295 -11.03 -49.18 24.62
C ASP A 295 -12.10 -49.45 23.55
N GLU A 296 -11.91 -50.55 22.84
CA GLU A 296 -12.76 -51.11 21.80
C GLU A 296 -14.05 -51.71 22.40
N ASN A 297 -15.20 -51.06 22.22
CA ASN A 297 -16.49 -51.75 22.05
C ASN A 297 -17.58 -50.78 21.58
N ILE A 298 -17.72 -50.64 20.26
CA ILE A 298 -18.86 -49.91 19.66
C ILE A 298 -19.87 -50.94 19.18
N ASP A 299 -21.11 -50.81 19.67
CA ASP A 299 -22.27 -51.61 19.28
C ASP A 299 -22.41 -51.68 17.73
N PRO A 300 -22.43 -52.88 17.12
CA PRO A 300 -22.59 -53.05 15.67
C PRO A 300 -23.85 -52.40 15.08
N GLN A 301 -24.88 -52.12 15.89
CA GLN A 301 -26.11 -51.47 15.42
C GLN A 301 -25.94 -49.97 15.13
N LEU A 302 -24.94 -49.31 15.72
CA LEU A 302 -24.63 -47.88 15.47
C LEU A 302 -23.99 -47.62 14.09
N ARG A 303 -23.59 -48.67 13.35
CA ARG A 303 -23.10 -48.53 11.96
C ARG A 303 -24.20 -48.26 10.93
N THR A 304 -25.48 -48.35 11.31
CA THR A 304 -26.59 -48.32 10.34
C THR A 304 -27.34 -46.98 10.26
N GLN A 305 -26.93 -45.96 11.02
CA GLN A 305 -27.49 -44.62 10.84
C GLN A 305 -26.72 -43.85 9.75
N PRO A 306 -27.41 -43.14 8.84
CA PRO A 306 -26.74 -42.33 7.84
C PRO A 306 -25.91 -41.24 8.53
N GLN A 307 -24.59 -41.26 8.30
CA GLN A 307 -23.73 -40.15 8.72
C GLN A 307 -24.08 -38.94 7.83
N LEU A 308 -24.64 -37.90 8.44
CA LEU A 308 -24.90 -36.63 7.76
C LEU A 308 -23.57 -36.00 7.32
N GLN A 309 -23.36 -35.90 6.00
CA GLN A 309 -22.25 -35.12 5.44
C GLN A 309 -22.64 -33.65 5.37
N VAL A 310 -21.99 -32.81 6.18
CA VAL A 310 -22.09 -31.35 6.06
C VAL A 310 -21.05 -30.88 5.05
N GLN A 311 -21.49 -30.31 3.92
CA GLN A 311 -20.59 -29.60 3.00
C GLN A 311 -20.56 -28.12 3.35
N ASN A 312 -19.42 -27.64 3.83
CA ASN A 312 -19.19 -26.21 4.02
C ASN A 312 -18.88 -25.54 2.67
N GLN A 313 -19.75 -24.65 2.18
CA GLN A 313 -19.41 -23.71 1.12
C GLN A 313 -19.35 -22.28 1.67
N VAL A 314 -18.21 -21.61 1.48
CA VAL A 314 -18.09 -20.17 1.73
C VAL A 314 -18.55 -19.44 0.48
N VAL A 315 -19.71 -18.79 0.55
CA VAL A 315 -20.20 -17.90 -0.52
C VAL A 315 -19.45 -16.57 -0.43
N ALA A 316 -18.75 -16.18 -1.50
CA ALA A 316 -18.04 -14.90 -1.58
C ALA A 316 -19.03 -13.71 -1.45
N PRO A 317 -18.64 -12.60 -0.82
CA PRO A 317 -19.53 -11.46 -0.62
C PRO A 317 -19.97 -10.85 -1.95
N LEU A 318 -21.27 -10.89 -2.23
CA LEU A 318 -21.90 -10.08 -3.26
C LEU A 318 -22.04 -8.65 -2.73
N ALA A 319 -21.05 -7.80 -3.06
CA ALA A 319 -21.00 -6.34 -2.91
C ALA A 319 -20.51 -5.75 -1.55
N PRO A 320 -19.95 -4.51 -1.57
CA PRO A 320 -19.19 -3.95 -0.45
C PRO A 320 -20.06 -3.06 0.43
N SER A 321 -20.65 -3.62 1.50
CA SER A 321 -21.14 -2.80 2.61
C SER A 321 -20.95 -3.52 3.94
N ARG A 322 -20.00 -3.00 4.72
CA ARG A 322 -19.81 -3.08 6.18
C ARG A 322 -20.68 -4.13 6.93
N SER A 323 -20.38 -5.41 6.76
CA SER A 323 -20.69 -6.51 7.68
C SER A 323 -19.96 -7.74 7.16
N ILE A 324 -19.16 -8.40 8.00
CA ILE A 324 -18.49 -9.65 7.63
C ILE A 324 -19.47 -10.79 7.98
N PRO A 325 -20.01 -11.55 7.02
CA PRO A 325 -20.73 -12.78 7.36
C PRO A 325 -19.71 -13.75 7.96
N LEU A 326 -19.93 -14.19 9.20
CA LEU A 326 -18.99 -15.10 9.85
C LEU A 326 -19.16 -16.55 9.34
N PHE A 327 -20.38 -16.98 9.00
CA PHE A 327 -20.66 -18.32 8.48
C PHE A 327 -21.94 -18.33 7.63
N ALA A 328 -21.95 -19.15 6.57
CA ALA A 328 -23.15 -19.70 5.94
C ALA A 328 -22.98 -21.22 5.95
N CYS A 329 -23.96 -21.95 6.49
CA CYS A 329 -23.92 -23.41 6.52
C CYS A 329 -25.08 -23.91 5.66
N ASP A 330 -24.76 -24.69 4.64
CA ASP A 330 -25.75 -25.43 3.85
C ASP A 330 -26.10 -26.70 4.63
N VAL A 331 -27.24 -26.70 5.31
CA VAL A 331 -27.78 -27.92 5.92
C VAL A 331 -28.54 -28.66 4.83
N ILE A 332 -27.83 -29.47 4.04
CA ILE A 332 -28.41 -30.24 2.94
C ILE A 332 -28.90 -31.60 3.46
N SER A 333 -30.23 -31.76 3.36
CA SER A 333 -31.03 -32.99 3.35
C SER A 333 -30.64 -34.16 4.27
N ASP A 334 -31.19 -34.16 5.49
CA ASP A 334 -31.95 -35.33 6.00
C ASP A 334 -32.74 -35.01 7.31
N LEU A 335 -33.23 -33.78 7.46
CA LEU A 335 -33.98 -33.34 8.67
C LEU A 335 -35.51 -33.43 8.52
N ALA A 336 -36.02 -34.23 7.57
CA ALA A 336 -37.46 -34.31 7.29
C ALA A 336 -38.32 -34.75 8.51
N GLU A 337 -37.70 -35.35 9.52
CA GLU A 337 -38.35 -35.85 10.75
C GLU A 337 -37.93 -35.13 12.05
N ALA A 338 -36.93 -34.24 12.01
CA ALA A 338 -36.46 -33.54 13.20
C ALA A 338 -37.44 -32.42 13.60
N ARG A 339 -38.06 -32.54 14.77
CA ARG A 339 -39.00 -31.52 15.29
C ARG A 339 -38.29 -30.29 15.87
N ASN A 340 -37.08 -30.47 16.40
CA ASN A 340 -36.24 -29.42 16.96
C ASN A 340 -34.79 -29.62 16.45
N VAL A 341 -34.15 -28.55 15.96
CA VAL A 341 -32.75 -28.57 15.52
C VAL A 341 -31.96 -27.64 16.42
N THR A 342 -31.06 -28.18 17.24
CA THR A 342 -30.20 -27.38 18.11
C THR A 342 -28.84 -27.14 17.45
N VAL A 343 -28.51 -25.89 17.17
CA VAL A 343 -27.20 -25.51 16.60
C VAL A 343 -26.32 -24.93 17.70
N ARG A 344 -25.29 -25.66 18.15
CA ARG A 344 -24.28 -25.12 19.07
C ARG A 344 -23.23 -24.35 18.30
N VAL A 345 -23.21 -23.03 18.46
CA VAL A 345 -22.19 -22.15 17.88
C VAL A 345 -21.18 -21.79 18.98
N PRO A 346 -19.90 -22.18 18.87
CA PRO A 346 -18.89 -21.75 19.82
C PRO A 346 -18.55 -20.28 19.60
N LEU A 347 -19.08 -19.40 20.46
CA LEU A 347 -18.65 -18.01 20.56
C LEU A 347 -17.58 -17.93 21.66
N ASN A 348 -16.45 -17.25 21.36
CA ASN A 348 -15.27 -17.04 22.22
C ASN A 348 -15.43 -17.49 23.68
N ASN A 349 -14.88 -18.67 23.99
CA ASN A 349 -14.71 -19.25 25.32
C ASN A 349 -15.95 -19.24 26.26
N LYS A 350 -16.83 -20.23 26.03
CA LYS A 350 -17.80 -20.84 26.99
C LYS A 350 -19.28 -20.44 26.90
N VAL A 351 -19.77 -19.90 25.78
CA VAL A 351 -21.23 -19.72 25.61
C VAL A 351 -21.74 -20.51 24.42
N SER A 352 -22.52 -21.56 24.70
CA SER A 352 -23.43 -22.19 23.75
C SER A 352 -24.80 -21.53 23.84
N ARG A 353 -25.46 -21.31 22.70
CA ARG A 353 -26.83 -20.79 22.65
C ARG A 353 -27.68 -21.78 21.87
N ASP A 354 -28.74 -22.26 22.49
CA ASP A 354 -29.70 -23.13 21.81
C ASP A 354 -30.63 -22.25 20.98
N ILE A 355 -30.80 -22.60 19.71
CA ILE A 355 -31.72 -21.94 18.79
C ILE A 355 -32.80 -22.97 18.47
N GLU A 356 -34.02 -22.74 18.96
CA GLU A 356 -35.18 -23.54 18.58
C GLU A 356 -35.84 -22.94 17.34
N PHE A 357 -36.13 -23.78 16.35
CA PHE A 357 -36.87 -23.35 15.16
C PHE A 357 -38.35 -23.70 15.33
N PRO A 358 -39.29 -22.78 15.03
CA PRO A 358 -40.71 -23.08 15.04
C PRO A 358 -41.07 -24.14 13.99
N ALA A 359 -42.02 -25.03 14.31
CA ALA A 359 -42.38 -26.21 13.52
C ALA A 359 -43.02 -25.90 12.14
N ASP A 360 -43.32 -24.64 11.89
CA ASP A 360 -44.14 -24.10 10.82
C ASP A 360 -43.33 -23.39 9.71
N ILE A 361 -42.00 -23.51 9.73
CA ILE A 361 -41.14 -23.06 8.61
C ILE A 361 -41.38 -23.97 7.38
N PRO A 362 -41.70 -23.42 6.19
CA PRO A 362 -41.91 -24.21 4.98
C PRO A 362 -40.65 -25.01 4.64
N ARG A 363 -40.79 -26.33 4.55
CA ARG A 363 -39.70 -27.25 4.18
C ARG A 363 -39.24 -26.97 2.75
N GLN A 364 -38.21 -26.17 2.59
CA GLN A 364 -37.42 -26.09 1.37
C GLN A 364 -36.09 -26.81 1.61
N ASP A 365 -35.53 -27.40 0.55
CA ASP A 365 -34.40 -28.34 0.58
C ASP A 365 -33.08 -27.73 1.09
N SER A 366 -33.08 -26.45 1.47
CA SER A 366 -31.89 -25.73 1.96
C SER A 366 -32.32 -24.55 2.84
N PHE A 367 -31.67 -24.38 3.99
CA PHE A 367 -31.81 -23.19 4.83
C PHE A 367 -30.44 -22.57 5.08
N PHE A 368 -30.36 -21.24 4.95
CA PHE A 368 -29.14 -20.49 5.25
C PHE A 368 -29.24 -19.88 6.64
N LEU A 369 -28.39 -20.31 7.56
CA LEU A 369 -28.23 -19.65 8.86
C LEU A 369 -27.18 -18.54 8.76
N LEU A 370 -27.60 -17.29 8.79
CA LEU A 370 -26.72 -16.13 8.83
C LEU A 370 -26.54 -15.66 10.27
N ILE A 371 -25.35 -15.88 10.84
CA ILE A 371 -25.02 -15.43 12.20
C ILE A 371 -24.27 -14.11 12.09
N TYR A 372 -24.90 -13.02 12.54
CA TYR A 372 -24.27 -11.71 12.68
C TYR A 372 -23.82 -11.52 14.14
N SER A 373 -22.56 -11.15 14.36
CA SER A 373 -22.15 -10.59 15.67
C SER A 373 -22.21 -9.08 15.59
N GLU A 374 -23.17 -8.46 16.29
CA GLU A 374 -23.08 -7.02 16.58
C GLU A 374 -22.03 -6.82 17.66
N SER A 375 -20.79 -6.54 17.27
CA SER A 375 -19.80 -5.98 18.20
C SER A 375 -20.13 -4.51 18.41
N TRP A 376 -20.90 -4.21 19.47
CA TRP A 376 -20.96 -2.85 20.01
C TRP A 376 -19.62 -2.53 20.70
N PRO A 377 -18.97 -1.39 20.42
CA PRO A 377 -17.82 -0.97 21.19
C PRO A 377 -18.30 -0.46 22.56
N SER A 378 -17.97 -1.18 23.62
CA SER A 378 -18.19 -0.72 25.00
C SER A 378 -17.27 0.47 25.32
N LEU A 379 -17.88 1.49 25.94
CA LEU A 379 -17.30 2.74 26.47
C LEU A 379 -16.14 2.55 27.44
#